data_AF-A0A7Y5KF44-F1
#
_entry.id   AF-A0A7Y5KF44-F1
#
_cell.length_a   1.000
_cell.length_b   1.000
_cell.length_c   1.000
_cell.angle_alpha   90.00
_cell.angle_beta   90.00
_cell.angle_gamma   90.00
#
_symmetry.space_group_name_H-M   'P 1'
#
loop_
_entity.id
_entity.type
_entity.pdbx_description
1 polymer ?
#
loop_
_entity_poly.entity_id
_entity_poly.type
_entity_poly.pdbx_seq_one_letter_code
_entity_poly.pdbx_strand_id
1 'polypeptide(L)'
;QQEIVDNYVKELQKHFPEIEVIEVVESPEGKDTLWILVTNPQSEEREIELFEFKGKKGIDILDDYGYHILVQPTMNGHGVPA
;
A
#
# COMPACT_ATOMS: atom_id res chain seq x y z
N GLN A 1 1.60 15.41 -0.30
CA GLN A 1 1.64 14.05 -0.85
C GLN A 1 2.61 13.15 -0.09
N GLN A 2 3.90 13.47 0.03
CA GLN A 2 4.88 12.64 0.78
C GLN A 2 4.46 12.37 2.24
N GLU A 3 3.99 13.39 2.97
CA GLU A 3 3.55 13.21 4.37
C GLU A 3 2.38 12.22 4.51
N ILE A 4 1.48 12.16 3.52
CA ILE A 4 0.36 11.22 3.51
C ILE A 4 0.87 9.79 3.32
N VAL A 5 1.82 9.60 2.39
CA VAL A 5 2.49 8.31 2.18
C VAL A 5 3.23 7.88 3.45
N ASP A 6 4.00 8.77 4.07
CA ASP A 6 4.75 8.45 5.29
C ASP A 6 3.84 8.07 6.45
N ASN A 7 2.70 8.75 6.60
CA ASN A 7 1.71 8.40 7.61
C ASN A 7 1.03 7.07 7.32
N TYR A 8 0.68 6.81 6.05
CA TYR A 8 0.11 5.53 5.64
C TYR A 8 1.09 4.38 5.91
N VAL A 9 2.37 4.54 5.55
CA VAL A 9 3.42 3.55 5.84
C VAL A 9 3.57 3.30 7.35
N LYS A 10 3.57 4.36 8.17
CA LYS A 10 3.64 4.20 9.64
C LYS A 10 2.45 3.43 10.20
N GLU A 11 1.25 3.72 9.74
CA GLU A 11 0.05 3.01 10.17
C GLU A 11 0.05 1.55 9.69
N LEU A 12 0.48 1.31 8.45
CA LEU A 12 0.64 -0.02 7.88
C LEU A 12 1.63 -0.85 8.72
N GLN A 13 2.84 -0.34 8.98
CA GLN A 13 3.86 -1.05 9.76
C GLN A 13 3.45 -1.24 11.23
N LYS A 14 2.63 -0.36 11.79
CA LYS A 14 2.08 -0.54 13.14
C LYS A 14 1.07 -1.69 13.19
N HIS A 15 0.29 -1.89 12.12
CA HIS A 15 -0.75 -2.93 12.04
C HIS A 15 -0.22 -4.26 11.49
N PHE A 16 0.79 -4.20 10.62
CA PHE A 16 1.45 -5.32 9.95
C PHE A 16 2.96 -5.23 10.12
N PRO A 17 3.49 -5.45 11.34
CA PRO A 17 4.94 -5.38 11.61
C PRO A 17 5.76 -6.42 10.84
N GLU A 18 5.13 -7.48 10.34
CA GLU A 18 5.74 -8.52 9.52
C GLU A 18 5.89 -8.14 8.03
N ILE A 19 5.24 -7.05 7.61
CA ILE A 19 5.28 -6.57 6.23
C ILE A 19 6.35 -5.49 6.09
N GLU A 20 7.21 -5.64 5.09
CA GLU A 20 8.26 -4.68 4.76
C GLU A 20 7.85 -3.84 3.55
N VAL A 21 8.11 -2.53 3.61
CA VAL A 21 7.94 -1.63 2.46
C VAL A 21 9.16 -1.75 1.57
N ILE A 22 8.93 -2.10 0.30
CA ILE A 22 9.96 -2.27 -0.71
C ILE A 22 10.27 -0.90 -1.32
N GLU A 23 9.26 -0.25 -1.89
CA GLU A 23 9.37 1.06 -2.52
C GLU A 23 8.00 1.72 -2.71
N VAL A 24 8.00 3.00 -3.13
CA VAL A 24 6.80 3.73 -3.53
C VAL A 24 6.99 4.19 -4.97
N VAL A 25 6.09 3.78 -5.86
CA VAL A 25 6.17 4.00 -7.31
C VAL A 25 4.88 4.60 -7.87
N GLU A 26 4.97 5.22 -9.04
CA GLU A 26 3.76 5.53 -9.83
C GLU A 26 3.09 4.23 -10.28
N SER A 27 1.76 4.18 -10.18
CA SER A 27 1.00 3.04 -10.68
C SER A 27 1.05 2.99 -12.21
N PRO A 28 1.18 1.81 -12.81
CA PRO A 28 0.98 1.65 -14.25
C PRO A 28 -0.44 2.03 -14.71
N GLU A 29 -1.41 2.11 -13.79
CA GLU A 29 -2.81 2.50 -14.07
C GLU A 29 -2.97 4.01 -14.31
N GLY A 30 -1.99 4.83 -13.93
CA GLY A 30 -2.00 6.27 -14.18
C GLY A 30 -1.05 7.06 -13.30
N LYS A 31 -0.55 8.19 -13.83
CA LYS A 31 0.42 9.08 -13.17
C LYS A 31 -0.07 9.70 -11.87
N ASP A 32 -1.39 9.75 -11.67
CA ASP A 32 -2.00 10.32 -10.46
C ASP A 32 -2.20 9.29 -9.33
N THR A 33 -1.79 8.04 -9.54
CA THR A 33 -1.89 6.96 -8.55
C THR A 33 -0.51 6.53 -8.08
N LEU A 34 -0.32 6.41 -6.77
CA LEU A 34 0.91 5.85 -6.18
C LEU A 34 0.66 4.45 -5.62
N TRP A 35 1.61 3.56 -5.80
CA TRP A 35 1.66 2.24 -5.19
C TRP A 35 2.77 2.18 -4.15
N ILE A 36 2.40 1.78 -2.94
CA ILE A 36 3.32 1.39 -1.87
C ILE A 36 3.51 -0.12 -2.00
N LEU A 37 4.64 -0.53 -2.55
CA LEU A 37 4.96 -1.94 -2.74
C LEU A 37 5.45 -2.55 -1.45
N VAL A 38 4.90 -3.72 -1.11
CA VAL A 38 5.22 -4.39 0.15
C VAL A 38 5.45 -5.89 -0.03
N THR A 39 6.10 -6.51 0.95
CA THR A 39 6.21 -7.97 1.00
C THR A 39 4.86 -8.62 1.26
N ASN A 40 4.71 -9.89 0.85
CA ASN A 40 3.49 -10.63 1.12
C ASN A 40 3.32 -10.89 2.63
N PRO A 41 2.08 -10.84 3.14
CA PRO A 41 1.76 -11.30 4.49
C PRO A 41 2.15 -12.76 4.71
N GLN A 42 2.41 -13.13 5.97
CA GLN A 42 2.88 -14.47 6.32
C GLN A 42 1.79 -15.56 6.27
N SER A 43 0.51 -15.19 6.21
CA SER A 43 -0.63 -16.12 6.15
C SER A 43 -1.80 -15.53 5.36
N GLU A 44 -2.70 -16.40 4.89
CA GLU A 44 -3.93 -16.00 4.20
C GLU A 44 -4.83 -15.11 5.07
N GLU A 45 -4.92 -15.38 6.38
CA GLU A 45 -5.70 -14.54 7.30
C GLU A 45 -5.17 -13.10 7.33
N ARG A 46 -3.83 -12.94 7.31
CA ARG A 46 -3.19 -11.62 7.27
C ARG A 46 -3.33 -10.95 5.92
N GLU A 47 -3.43 -11.72 4.83
CA GLU A 47 -3.75 -11.19 3.50
C GLU A 47 -5.15 -10.62 3.43
N ILE A 48 -6.14 -11.32 3.98
CA ILE A 48 -7.52 -10.81 4.07
C ILE A 48 -7.57 -9.52 4.89
N GLU A 49 -6.93 -9.52 6.07
CA GLU A 49 -6.89 -8.34 6.93
C GLU A 49 -6.17 -7.15 6.26
N LEU A 50 -5.07 -7.39 5.55
CA LEU A 50 -4.38 -6.36 4.78
C LEU A 50 -5.28 -5.80 3.67
N PHE A 51 -6.03 -6.67 2.98
CA PHE A 51 -6.95 -6.26 1.93
C PHE A 51 -8.05 -5.32 2.47
N GLU A 52 -8.63 -5.65 3.62
CA GLU A 52 -9.63 -4.80 4.28
C GLU A 52 -9.03 -3.48 4.76
N PHE A 53 -7.87 -3.53 5.43
CA PHE A 53 -7.16 -2.35 5.92
C PHE A 53 -6.82 -1.39 4.78
N LYS A 54 -6.22 -1.91 3.69
CA LYS A 54 -5.80 -1.07 2.57
C LYS A 54 -6.97 -0.49 1.80
N GLY A 55 -8.05 -1.25 1.65
CA GLY A 55 -9.26 -0.79 0.96
C GLY A 55 -9.89 0.40 1.70
N LYS A 56 -10.08 0.27 3.01
CA LYS A 56 -10.64 1.35 3.83
C LYS A 56 -9.73 2.58 3.83
N LYS A 57 -8.44 2.39 4.12
CA LYS A 57 -7.50 3.51 4.25
C LYS A 57 -7.29 4.23 2.91
N GLY A 58 -7.27 3.50 1.81
CA GLY A 58 -7.21 4.08 0.47
C GLY A 58 -8.40 4.98 0.15
N ILE A 59 -9.61 4.58 0.56
CA ILE A 59 -10.83 5.41 0.44
C ILE A 59 -10.72 6.66 1.33
N ASP A 60 -10.32 6.51 2.60
CA ASP A 60 -10.17 7.65 3.51
C ASP A 60 -9.18 8.70 2.93
N ILE A 61 -8.07 8.26 2.34
CA ILE A 61 -7.08 9.15 1.72
C ILE A 61 -7.65 9.84 0.47
N LEU A 62 -8.42 9.12 -0.33
CA LEU A 62 -9.06 9.67 -1.51
C LEU A 62 -10.10 10.74 -1.14
N ASP A 63 -10.93 10.47 -0.15
CA ASP A 63 -11.99 11.39 0.27
C ASP A 63 -11.43 12.64 0.98
N ASP A 64 -10.43 12.48 1.86
CA ASP A 64 -9.88 13.58 2.65
C ASP A 64 -8.92 14.47 1.85
N TYR A 65 -8.15 13.88 0.92
CA TYR A 65 -7.03 14.57 0.26
C TYR A 65 -7.08 14.54 -1.27
N GLY A 66 -7.96 13.74 -1.88
CA GLY A 66 -8.08 13.62 -3.34
C GLY A 66 -6.96 12.82 -4.01
N TYR A 67 -6.13 12.10 -3.25
CA TYR A 67 -5.04 11.29 -3.80
C TYR A 67 -5.41 9.81 -3.87
N HIS A 68 -5.04 9.15 -4.96
CA HIS A 68 -5.18 7.70 -5.08
C HIS A 68 -3.86 7.01 -4.69
N ILE A 69 -3.81 6.45 -3.48
CA ILE A 69 -2.61 5.78 -2.93
C ILE A 69 -3.01 4.37 -2.50
N LEU A 70 -2.33 3.36 -3.02
CA LEU A 70 -2.66 1.95 -2.81
C LEU A 70 -1.47 1.19 -2.24
N VAL A 71 -1.75 0.23 -1.35
CA VAL A 71 -0.75 -0.77 -0.91
C VAL A 71 -0.85 -2.00 -1.81
N GLN A 72 0.27 -2.43 -2.37
CA GLN A 72 0.29 -3.62 -3.20
C GLN A 72 1.33 -4.65 -2.73
N PRO A 73 0.87 -5.81 -2.21
CA PRO A 73 1.75 -6.95 -1.96
C PRO A 73 2.35 -7.44 -3.27
N THR A 74 3.65 -7.71 -3.27
CA THR A 74 4.34 -8.27 -4.44
C THR A 74 4.81 -9.69 -4.14
N MET A 75 4.53 -10.62 -5.06
CA MET A 75 5.23 -11.90 -5.09
C MET A 75 6.69 -11.61 -5.51
N ASN A 76 7.61 -11.57 -4.55
CA ASN A 76 9.06 -11.56 -4.76
C ASN A 76 9.68 -10.30 -5.39
N GLY A 77 9.43 -9.09 -4.87
CA GLY A 77 10.29 -7.92 -5.13
C GLY A 77 10.47 -7.48 -6.60
N HIS A 78 9.73 -8.10 -7.52
CA HIS A 78 9.72 -7.84 -8.95
C HIS A 78 8.29 -8.07 -9.41
N GLY A 79 7.44 -7.10 -9.14
CA GLY A 79 6.00 -7.19 -9.35
C GLY A 79 5.37 -5.87 -9.74
N VAL A 80 6.05 -5.09 -10.57
CA VAL A 80 5.39 -4.04 -11.36
C VAL A 80 5.69 -4.36 -12.82
N PRO A 81 4.68 -4.63 -13.67
CA PRO A 81 4.92 -4.72 -15.09
C PRO A 81 5.47 -3.36 -15.57
N ALA A 82 6.60 -3.42 -16.26
CA ALA A 82 7.27 -2.26 -16.88
C ALA A 82 6.36 -1.54 -17.89
#